data_AF-A0AA51I371-F1
#
_entry.id   AF-A0AA51I371-F1
#
_cell.length_a   1.000
_cell.length_b   1.000
_cell.length_c   1.000
_cell.angle_alpha   90.00
_cell.angle_beta   90.00
_cell.angle_gamma   90.00
#
_symmetry.space_group_name_H-M   'P 1'
#
loop_
_entity.id
_entity.type
_entity.pdbx_description
1 polymer ?
#
loop_
_entity_poly.entity_id
_entity_poly.type
_entity_poly.pdbx_seq_one_letter_code
_entity_poly.pdbx_strand_id
1 'polypeptide(L)'
;AMLIANGRKIKSYSTAFLSELPIKYLLHQAQKDQLSYGGLFSPLLRLLATHFPQLSLVDDWMDDQVFGDTCRHQVDFKLSETFINDAFNCIETNPYKTGKVLKAMLSKNPTEIWPFAETFVKHVKCVLGEGVPRHIQELYREVWLRLNTVLPRCLWIMTINALLDINSVAKNVTITQENVLVDPLQVLRCDIRVFRCGPILKIILRILEASLAASRCQLSRHLLDKPLLEKSG
;
A
#
# COMPACT_ATOMS: atom_id res chain seq x y z
N ALA A 1 -3.98 28.65 -18.11
CA ALA A 1 -5.24 29.09 -18.74
C ALA A 1 -5.24 29.07 -20.28
N MET A 2 -4.12 29.21 -21.00
CA MET A 2 -4.12 29.31 -22.49
C MET A 2 -4.24 28.00 -23.29
N LEU A 3 -4.13 26.81 -22.69
CA LEU A 3 -4.17 25.54 -23.44
C LEU A 3 -5.58 25.01 -23.72
N ILE A 4 -6.59 25.46 -22.97
CA ILE A 4 -7.98 24.98 -23.10
C ILE A 4 -8.68 25.65 -24.30
N ALA A 5 -8.22 26.83 -24.72
CA ALA A 5 -8.85 27.64 -25.78
C ALA A 5 -8.77 27.05 -27.20
N ASN A 6 -7.93 26.03 -27.44
CA ASN A 6 -7.67 25.48 -28.78
C ASN A 6 -8.30 24.10 -29.04
N GLY A 7 -9.18 23.59 -28.18
CA GLY A 7 -9.87 22.30 -28.40
C GLY A 7 -8.95 21.08 -28.54
N ARG A 8 -7.65 21.22 -28.24
CA ARG A 8 -6.67 20.14 -28.32
C ARG A 8 -6.89 19.22 -27.12
N LYS A 9 -7.23 17.95 -27.39
CA LYS A 9 -7.24 16.89 -26.36
C LYS A 9 -5.83 16.81 -25.75
N ILE A 10 -5.70 17.26 -24.51
CA ILE A 10 -4.47 17.09 -23.72
C ILE A 10 -4.32 15.58 -23.49
N LYS A 11 -3.19 15.00 -23.93
CA LYS A 11 -2.88 13.60 -23.63
C LYS A 11 -2.46 13.52 -22.16
N SER A 12 -3.27 12.85 -21.35
CA SER A 12 -2.96 12.55 -19.96
C SER A 12 -2.58 11.09 -19.80
N TYR A 13 -1.64 10.79 -18.90
CA TYR A 13 -1.37 9.42 -18.49
C TYR A 13 -2.57 8.81 -17.77
N SER A 14 -2.77 7.50 -17.91
CA SER A 14 -3.81 6.78 -17.17
C SER A 14 -3.46 6.71 -15.68
N THR A 15 -4.49 6.63 -14.84
CA THR A 15 -4.34 6.42 -13.40
C THR A 15 -3.67 5.08 -13.09
N ALA A 16 -3.92 4.06 -13.92
CA ALA A 16 -3.27 2.75 -13.85
C ALA A 16 -1.76 2.86 -14.07
N PHE A 17 -1.31 3.50 -15.16
CA PHE A 17 0.12 3.72 -15.40
C PHE A 17 0.76 4.50 -14.26
N LEU A 18 0.11 5.56 -13.79
CA LEU A 18 0.62 6.33 -12.67
C LEU A 18 0.74 5.49 -11.41
N SER A 19 -0.13 4.49 -11.17
CA SER A 19 -0.10 3.61 -9.99
C SER A 19 1.12 2.69 -9.92
N GLU A 20 1.65 2.31 -11.08
CA GLU A 20 2.82 1.45 -11.23
C GLU A 20 4.14 2.19 -10.98
N LEU A 21 4.11 3.51 -10.85
CA LEU A 21 5.30 4.31 -10.60
C LEU A 21 5.75 4.17 -9.13
N PRO A 22 7.01 3.77 -8.86
CA PRO A 22 7.56 3.59 -7.52
C PRO A 22 8.00 4.92 -6.91
N ILE A 23 7.08 5.89 -6.80
CA ILE A 23 7.39 7.28 -6.41
C ILE A 23 8.05 7.34 -5.01
N LYS A 24 7.53 6.57 -4.04
CA LYS A 24 8.06 6.53 -2.67
C LYS A 24 9.48 5.96 -2.63
N TYR A 25 9.72 4.86 -3.35
CA TYR A 25 11.05 4.26 -3.50
C TYR A 25 12.05 5.22 -4.13
N LEU A 26 11.68 5.91 -5.23
CA LEU A 26 12.56 6.88 -5.90
C LEU A 26 12.95 8.03 -4.96
N LEU A 27 11.99 8.52 -4.18
CA LEU A 27 12.22 9.58 -3.21
C LEU A 27 13.14 9.13 -2.07
N HIS A 28 12.96 7.90 -1.59
CA HIS A 28 13.81 7.29 -0.57
C HIS A 28 15.25 7.10 -1.08
N GLN A 29 15.42 6.67 -2.33
CA GLN A 29 16.74 6.53 -2.94
C GLN A 29 17.43 7.89 -3.11
N ALA A 30 16.69 8.92 -3.51
CA ALA A 30 17.20 10.28 -3.61
C ALA A 30 17.62 10.85 -2.23
N GLN A 31 16.88 10.53 -1.17
CA GLN A 31 17.22 10.91 0.21
C GLN A 31 18.49 10.19 0.71
N LYS A 32 18.62 8.89 0.40
CA LYS A 32 19.75 8.07 0.85
C LYS A 32 21.07 8.53 0.21
N ASP A 33 21.03 8.92 -1.06
CA ASP A 33 22.19 9.43 -1.79
C ASP A 33 22.07 10.95 -2.04
N GLN A 34 22.05 11.70 -0.94
CA GLN A 34 21.91 13.16 -0.95
C GLN A 34 23.07 13.87 -1.66
N LEU A 35 24.25 13.24 -1.72
CA LEU A 35 25.43 13.80 -2.42
C LEU A 35 25.21 13.86 -3.92
N SER A 36 24.61 12.82 -4.51
CA SER A 36 24.32 12.77 -5.94
C SER A 36 22.98 13.43 -6.31
N TYR A 37 21.99 13.39 -5.42
CA TYR A 37 20.60 13.77 -5.73
C TYR A 37 20.01 14.90 -4.87
N GLY A 38 20.82 15.59 -4.07
CA GLY A 38 20.32 16.60 -3.12
C GLY A 38 19.52 17.74 -3.78
N GLY A 39 19.89 18.12 -5.01
CA GLY A 39 19.14 19.11 -5.81
C GLY A 39 17.78 18.61 -6.33
N LEU A 40 17.58 17.29 -6.44
CA LEU A 40 16.34 16.67 -6.92
C LEU A 40 15.38 16.33 -5.77
N PHE A 41 15.89 16.02 -4.58
CA PHE A 41 15.08 15.57 -3.45
C PHE A 41 13.98 16.58 -3.08
N SER A 42 14.33 17.86 -2.89
CA SER A 42 13.36 18.89 -2.49
C SER A 42 12.27 19.14 -3.54
N PRO A 43 12.59 19.28 -4.85
CA PRO A 43 11.58 19.33 -5.90
C PRO A 43 10.69 18.08 -5.96
N LEU A 44 11.26 16.87 -5.83
CA LEU A 44 10.49 15.62 -5.84
C LEU A 44 9.54 15.51 -4.65
N LEU A 45 10.00 15.85 -3.44
CA LEU A 45 9.18 15.88 -2.24
C LEU A 45 8.03 16.89 -2.39
N ARG A 46 8.32 18.07 -2.94
CA ARG A 46 7.29 19.08 -3.22
C ARG A 46 6.23 18.55 -4.18
N LEU A 47 6.65 17.92 -5.29
CA LEU A 47 5.73 17.32 -6.26
C LEU A 47 4.88 16.20 -5.64
N LEU A 48 5.47 15.39 -4.76
CA LEU A 48 4.73 14.36 -4.03
C LEU A 48 3.66 14.99 -3.14
N ALA A 49 4.05 15.95 -2.30
CA ALA A 49 3.14 16.60 -1.36
C ALA A 49 2.00 17.35 -2.06
N THR A 50 2.25 17.92 -3.24
CA THR A 50 1.22 18.65 -4.00
C THR A 50 0.32 17.75 -4.84
N HIS A 51 0.85 16.69 -5.46
CA HIS A 51 0.09 15.88 -6.43
C HIS A 51 -0.37 14.51 -5.90
N PHE A 52 0.30 13.98 -4.89
CA PHE A 52 0.01 12.68 -4.29
C PHE A 52 0.07 12.75 -2.75
N PRO A 53 -0.73 13.62 -2.10
CA PRO A 53 -0.69 13.80 -0.64
C PRO A 53 -0.95 12.51 0.14
N GLN A 54 -1.70 11.56 -0.44
CA GLN A 54 -1.91 10.23 0.13
C GLN A 54 -0.65 9.39 0.28
N LEU A 55 0.44 9.72 -0.43
CA LEU A 55 1.74 9.05 -0.33
C LEU A 55 2.70 9.79 0.63
N SER A 56 2.30 10.95 1.15
CA SER A 56 3.08 11.78 2.05
C SER A 56 2.47 11.84 3.46
N LEU A 57 1.78 10.79 3.89
CA LEU A 57 1.26 10.69 5.26
C LEU A 57 2.44 10.56 6.23
N VAL A 58 2.41 11.33 7.33
CA VAL A 58 3.52 11.40 8.30
C VAL A 58 3.86 10.03 8.89
N ASP A 59 2.84 9.24 9.22
CA ASP A 59 3.02 7.92 9.80
C ASP A 59 3.77 6.95 8.87
N ASP A 60 3.57 7.07 7.57
CA ASP A 60 4.27 6.26 6.57
C ASP A 60 5.75 6.62 6.43
N TRP A 61 6.13 7.84 6.83
CA TRP A 61 7.51 8.34 6.78
C TRP A 61 8.27 8.07 8.09
N MET A 62 7.57 8.02 9.22
CA MET A 62 8.18 7.64 10.50
C MET A 62 8.56 6.16 10.51
N ASP A 63 7.73 5.28 9.95
CA ASP A 63 7.99 3.84 9.92
C ASP A 63 9.21 3.47 9.05
N ASP A 64 9.47 4.22 7.96
CA ASP A 64 10.61 3.97 7.06
C ASP A 64 11.97 4.08 7.78
N GLN A 65 12.06 4.91 8.83
CA GLN A 65 13.29 5.06 9.63
C GLN A 65 13.56 3.85 10.53
N VAL A 66 12.51 3.15 10.98
CA VAL A 66 12.62 1.98 11.87
C VAL A 66 13.19 0.76 11.13
N PHE A 67 12.95 0.65 9.83
CA PHE A 67 13.47 -0.44 8.99
C PHE A 67 14.91 -0.23 8.51
N GLY A 68 15.44 0.99 8.57
CA GLY A 68 16.81 1.30 8.18
C GLY A 68 17.87 0.67 9.10
N ASP A 69 17.57 0.58 10.40
CA ASP A 69 18.55 0.18 11.44
C ASP A 69 18.51 -1.32 11.81
N THR A 70 17.47 -2.04 11.41
CA THR A 70 17.18 -3.42 11.88
C THR A 70 17.66 -4.54 10.96
N CYS A 71 18.35 -4.22 9.85
CA CYS A 71 18.97 -5.19 8.92
C CYS A 71 20.21 -5.91 9.51
N ARG A 72 20.22 -6.30 10.79
CA ARG A 72 21.42 -6.79 11.49
C ARG A 72 21.56 -8.31 11.54
N HIS A 73 20.58 -9.08 11.08
CA HIS A 73 20.68 -10.54 11.02
C HIS A 73 20.28 -11.05 9.65
N GLN A 74 21.26 -11.17 8.75
CA GLN A 74 21.10 -11.90 7.50
C GLN A 74 20.92 -13.38 7.83
N VAL A 75 19.68 -13.84 7.81
CA VAL A 75 19.41 -15.27 7.74
C VAL A 75 19.64 -15.66 6.28
N ASP A 76 20.61 -16.53 6.03
CA ASP A 76 20.82 -17.11 4.70
C ASP A 76 19.66 -18.06 4.38
N PHE A 77 18.56 -17.48 3.94
CA PHE A 77 17.32 -18.16 3.61
C PHE A 77 16.91 -17.77 2.20
N LYS A 78 16.92 -18.76 1.30
CA LYS A 78 16.43 -18.60 -0.06
C LYS A 78 14.89 -18.55 -0.04
N LEU A 79 14.36 -17.34 -0.06
CA LEU A 79 12.92 -17.09 -0.14
C LEU A 79 12.39 -17.58 -1.50
N SER A 80 11.29 -18.32 -1.49
CA SER A 80 10.55 -18.72 -2.69
C SER A 80 9.06 -18.76 -2.35
N GLU A 81 8.21 -18.58 -3.36
CA GLU A 81 6.75 -18.59 -3.24
C GLU A 81 6.23 -19.88 -2.61
N THR A 82 6.83 -21.02 -2.92
CA THR A 82 6.45 -22.33 -2.35
C THR A 82 6.64 -22.34 -0.83
N PHE A 83 7.77 -21.83 -0.34
CA PHE A 83 8.02 -21.73 1.10
C PHE A 83 7.06 -20.77 1.80
N ILE A 84 6.67 -19.68 1.14
CA ILE A 84 5.68 -18.73 1.67
C ILE A 84 4.33 -19.44 1.80
N ASN A 85 3.85 -20.06 0.72
CA ASN A 85 2.59 -20.81 0.73
C ASN A 85 2.57 -21.89 1.81
N ASP A 86 3.61 -22.73 1.86
CA ASP A 86 3.70 -23.83 2.83
C ASP A 86 3.81 -23.35 4.28
N ALA A 87 4.33 -22.15 4.51
CA ALA A 87 4.43 -21.59 5.85
C ALA A 87 3.10 -20.98 6.32
N PHE A 88 2.35 -20.33 5.43
CA PHE A 88 1.04 -19.78 5.77
C PHE A 88 -0.05 -20.86 5.83
N ASN A 89 0.03 -21.92 5.03
CA ASN A 89 -0.90 -23.05 5.11
C ASN A 89 -0.82 -23.79 6.45
N CYS A 90 0.32 -23.76 7.13
CA CYS A 90 0.53 -24.35 8.44
C CYS A 90 0.52 -23.32 9.58
N ILE A 91 -0.03 -22.12 9.39
CA ILE A 91 0.08 -21.04 10.39
C ILE A 91 -0.57 -21.39 11.74
N GLU A 92 -1.68 -22.12 11.74
CA GLU A 92 -2.40 -22.52 12.95
C GLU A 92 -1.74 -23.71 13.65
N THR A 93 -1.13 -24.63 12.90
CA THR A 93 -0.50 -25.85 13.44
C THR A 93 0.97 -25.65 13.82
N ASN A 94 1.68 -24.81 13.09
CA ASN A 94 3.10 -24.49 13.30
C ASN A 94 3.40 -23.00 12.97
N PRO A 95 3.00 -22.07 13.87
CA PRO A 95 3.23 -20.64 13.68
C PRO A 95 4.72 -20.26 13.61
N TYR A 96 5.61 -21.09 14.16
CA TYR A 96 7.05 -20.85 14.12
C TYR A 96 7.60 -20.84 12.68
N LYS A 97 7.11 -21.75 11.82
CA LYS A 97 7.50 -21.81 10.41
C LYS A 97 7.17 -20.50 9.69
N THR A 98 5.97 -19.97 9.92
CA THR A 98 5.52 -18.67 9.39
C THR A 98 6.39 -17.54 9.94
N GLY A 99 6.65 -17.52 11.24
CA GLY A 99 7.52 -16.52 11.88
C GLY A 99 8.94 -16.49 11.29
N LYS A 100 9.53 -17.64 10.96
CA LYS A 100 10.84 -17.71 10.31
C LYS A 100 10.83 -17.09 8.91
N VAL A 101 9.78 -17.36 8.12
CA VAL A 101 9.62 -16.77 6.78
C VAL A 101 9.43 -15.26 6.86
N LEU A 102 8.57 -14.77 7.76
CA LEU A 102 8.33 -13.34 7.95
C LEU A 102 9.61 -12.61 8.37
N LYS A 103 10.38 -13.17 9.31
CA LYS A 103 11.69 -12.62 9.72
C LYS A 103 12.70 -12.62 8.57
N ALA A 104 12.72 -13.67 7.75
CA ALA A 104 13.56 -13.71 6.56
C ALA A 104 13.17 -12.61 5.56
N MET A 105 11.88 -12.35 5.35
CA MET A 105 11.42 -11.23 4.52
C MET A 105 11.86 -9.87 5.09
N LEU A 106 11.76 -9.68 6.41
CA LEU A 106 12.23 -8.45 7.08
C LEU A 106 13.74 -8.25 6.97
N SER A 107 14.54 -9.31 6.84
CA SER A 107 15.99 -9.19 6.67
C SER A 107 16.44 -8.78 5.26
N LYS A 108 15.55 -8.86 4.26
CA LYS A 108 15.86 -8.58 2.84
C LYS A 108 15.48 -7.16 2.44
N ASN A 109 16.08 -6.66 1.37
CA ASN A 109 15.74 -5.34 0.84
C ASN A 109 14.26 -5.31 0.38
N PRO A 110 13.48 -4.25 0.67
CA PRO A 110 12.10 -4.10 0.19
C PRO A 110 11.89 -4.46 -1.29
N THR A 111 12.83 -4.11 -2.17
CA THR A 111 12.74 -4.42 -3.61
C THR A 111 12.91 -5.90 -3.93
N GLU A 112 13.68 -6.65 -3.13
CA GLU A 112 13.87 -8.10 -3.28
C GLU A 112 12.65 -8.90 -2.81
N ILE A 113 11.89 -8.37 -1.86
CA ILE A 113 10.69 -9.02 -1.34
C ILE A 113 9.44 -8.69 -2.16
N TRP A 114 9.44 -7.59 -2.91
CA TRP A 114 8.29 -7.13 -3.70
C TRP A 114 7.73 -8.17 -4.69
N PRO A 115 8.54 -8.98 -5.40
CA PRO A 115 8.00 -10.03 -6.27
C PRO A 115 7.08 -11.03 -5.54
N PHE A 116 7.23 -11.18 -4.22
CA PHE A 116 6.40 -12.07 -3.40
C PHE A 116 5.17 -11.37 -2.81
N ALA A 117 4.95 -10.08 -3.07
CA ALA A 117 3.89 -9.27 -2.45
C ALA A 117 2.49 -9.87 -2.68
N GLU A 118 2.17 -10.27 -3.91
CA GLU A 118 0.87 -10.84 -4.25
C GLU A 118 0.62 -12.15 -3.49
N THR A 119 1.59 -13.07 -3.52
CA THR A 119 1.55 -14.34 -2.78
C THR A 119 1.44 -14.11 -1.28
N PHE A 120 2.17 -13.14 -0.73
CA PHE A 120 2.13 -12.77 0.69
C PHE A 120 0.75 -12.22 1.10
N VAL A 121 0.19 -11.31 0.31
CA VAL A 121 -1.10 -10.67 0.60
C VAL A 121 -2.26 -11.66 0.49
N LYS A 122 -2.18 -12.64 -0.42
CA LYS A 122 -3.18 -13.71 -0.55
C LYS A 122 -3.47 -14.45 0.77
N HIS A 123 -2.48 -14.54 1.66
CA HIS A 123 -2.60 -15.22 2.95
C HIS A 123 -3.08 -14.33 4.10
N VAL A 124 -3.45 -13.07 3.85
CA VAL A 124 -3.90 -12.14 4.89
C VAL A 124 -5.06 -12.70 5.73
N LYS A 125 -5.99 -13.45 5.13
CA LYS A 125 -7.11 -14.08 5.83
C LYS A 125 -6.68 -15.22 6.75
N CYS A 126 -5.59 -15.91 6.43
CA CYS A 126 -5.03 -16.97 7.28
C CYS A 126 -4.49 -16.38 8.59
N VAL A 127 -3.99 -15.14 8.56
CA VAL A 127 -3.49 -14.42 9.74
C VAL A 127 -4.60 -14.00 10.72
N LEU A 128 -5.85 -13.96 10.24
CA LEU A 128 -7.04 -13.66 11.04
C LEU A 128 -7.54 -14.87 11.86
N GLY A 129 -6.91 -16.05 11.75
CA GLY A 129 -7.30 -17.25 12.47
C GLY A 129 -7.18 -17.07 13.99
N GLU A 130 -8.12 -17.65 14.74
CA GLU A 130 -8.17 -17.53 16.21
C GLU A 130 -6.97 -18.22 16.89
N GLY A 131 -6.41 -19.25 16.25
CA GLY A 131 -5.21 -19.96 16.72
C GLY A 131 -3.88 -19.26 16.40
N VAL A 132 -3.89 -18.15 15.66
CA VAL A 132 -2.66 -17.47 15.22
C VAL A 132 -2.09 -16.59 16.35
N PRO A 133 -0.85 -16.84 16.82
CA PRO A 133 -0.27 -16.02 17.88
C PRO A 133 -0.11 -14.55 17.48
N ARG A 134 -0.36 -13.65 18.43
CA ARG A 134 -0.27 -12.19 18.22
C ARG A 134 1.08 -11.74 17.64
N HIS A 135 2.17 -12.39 18.03
CA HIS A 135 3.51 -12.10 17.50
C HIS A 135 3.60 -12.32 15.97
N ILE A 136 2.95 -13.37 15.44
CA ILE A 136 2.94 -13.64 14.00
C ILE A 136 2.12 -12.59 13.24
N GLN A 137 1.00 -12.16 13.83
CA GLN A 137 0.18 -11.07 13.26
C GLN A 137 0.97 -9.75 13.22
N GLU A 138 1.79 -9.47 14.22
CA GLU A 138 2.65 -8.28 14.26
C GLU A 138 3.78 -8.37 13.22
N LEU A 139 4.45 -9.52 13.11
CA LEU A 139 5.46 -9.75 12.07
C LEU A 139 4.86 -9.61 10.66
N TYR A 140 3.63 -10.07 10.45
CA TYR A 140 2.92 -9.88 9.18
C TYR A 140 2.73 -8.39 8.88
N ARG A 141 2.30 -7.61 9.88
CA ARG A 141 2.15 -6.15 9.76
C ARG A 141 3.47 -5.47 9.40
N GLU A 142 4.57 -5.85 10.05
CA GLU A 142 5.90 -5.30 9.76
C GLU A 142 6.35 -5.60 8.33
N VAL A 143 6.13 -6.82 7.84
CA VAL A 143 6.44 -7.18 6.43
C VAL A 143 5.58 -6.37 5.47
N TRP A 144 4.29 -6.21 5.77
CA TRP A 144 3.38 -5.40 4.95
C TRP A 144 3.85 -3.95 4.88
N LEU A 145 4.24 -3.35 6.00
CA LEU A 145 4.80 -2.00 6.04
C LEU A 145 6.09 -1.88 5.22
N ARG A 146 6.96 -2.89 5.29
CA ARG A 146 8.19 -2.94 4.49
C ARG A 146 7.88 -2.96 2.98
N LEU A 147 6.88 -3.73 2.56
CA LEU A 147 6.39 -3.74 1.17
C LEU A 147 5.76 -2.40 0.76
N ASN A 148 5.08 -1.72 1.70
CA ASN A 148 4.43 -0.42 1.48
C ASN A 148 5.43 0.70 1.11
N THR A 149 6.72 0.49 1.36
CA THR A 149 7.79 1.42 0.98
C THR A 149 8.10 1.41 -0.53
N VAL A 150 7.77 0.33 -1.24
CA VAL A 150 8.11 0.13 -2.65
C VAL A 150 7.02 0.68 -3.57
N LEU A 151 5.84 0.04 -3.55
CA LEU A 151 4.70 0.36 -4.42
C LEU A 151 3.40 0.35 -3.58
N PRO A 152 3.19 1.39 -2.73
CA PRO A 152 2.08 1.42 -1.77
C PRO A 152 0.70 1.26 -2.44
N ARG A 153 0.45 1.97 -3.54
CA ARG A 153 -0.84 1.90 -4.25
C ARG A 153 -1.17 0.50 -4.76
N CYS A 154 -0.21 -0.20 -5.36
CA CYS A 154 -0.40 -1.59 -5.79
C CYS A 154 -0.69 -2.50 -4.59
N LEU A 155 0.08 -2.34 -3.51
CA LEU A 155 -0.08 -3.13 -2.29
C LEU A 155 -1.46 -2.94 -1.66
N TRP A 156 -1.96 -1.70 -1.59
CA TRP A 156 -3.28 -1.38 -1.04
C TRP A 156 -4.38 -2.13 -1.79
N ILE A 157 -4.35 -2.08 -3.12
CA ILE A 157 -5.35 -2.76 -3.96
C ILE A 157 -5.28 -4.28 -3.84
N MET A 158 -4.07 -4.86 -3.81
CA MET A 158 -3.89 -6.28 -3.53
C MET A 158 -4.50 -6.65 -2.17
N THR A 159 -4.26 -5.83 -1.14
CA THR A 159 -4.70 -6.08 0.24
C THR A 159 -6.21 -5.99 0.39
N ILE A 160 -6.82 -4.95 -0.17
CA ILE A 160 -8.28 -4.79 -0.18
C ILE A 160 -8.92 -5.99 -0.87
N ASN A 161 -8.46 -6.34 -2.08
CA ASN A 161 -9.03 -7.45 -2.83
C ASN A 161 -8.86 -8.81 -2.14
N ALA A 162 -7.74 -9.06 -1.46
CA ALA A 162 -7.53 -10.28 -0.70
C ALA A 162 -8.44 -10.37 0.54
N LEU A 163 -8.82 -9.23 1.12
CA LEU A 163 -9.66 -9.15 2.32
C LEU A 163 -11.16 -9.05 2.03
N LEU A 164 -11.57 -8.82 0.78
CA LEU A 164 -12.97 -8.81 0.36
C LEU A 164 -13.68 -10.09 0.82
N ASP A 165 -14.83 -9.94 1.47
CA ASP A 165 -15.65 -11.07 1.88
C ASP A 165 -16.46 -11.61 0.70
N ILE A 166 -16.04 -12.73 0.14
CA ILE A 166 -16.65 -13.40 -1.02
C ILE A 166 -17.99 -14.04 -0.64
N ASN A 167 -18.30 -14.19 0.65
CA ASN A 167 -19.58 -14.74 1.11
C ASN A 167 -20.74 -13.74 0.96
N SER A 168 -20.44 -12.48 0.65
CA SER A 168 -21.45 -11.54 0.18
C SER A 168 -21.93 -11.98 -1.20
N VAL A 169 -23.25 -12.18 -1.35
CA VAL A 169 -23.98 -12.59 -2.57
C VAL A 169 -23.68 -11.72 -3.81
N ALA A 170 -22.91 -10.64 -3.65
CA ALA A 170 -22.40 -9.78 -4.71
C ALA A 170 -21.21 -10.42 -5.46
N LYS A 171 -21.52 -11.05 -6.59
CA LYS A 171 -20.61 -11.48 -7.67
C LYS A 171 -19.31 -10.67 -7.76
N ASN A 172 -18.15 -11.33 -7.67
CA ASN A 172 -16.85 -11.00 -8.29
C ASN A 172 -16.56 -9.50 -8.58
N VAL A 173 -16.75 -8.60 -7.61
CA VAL A 173 -16.35 -7.20 -7.78
C VAL A 173 -14.89 -7.08 -7.37
N THR A 174 -14.00 -6.97 -8.36
CA THR A 174 -12.61 -6.55 -8.11
C THR A 174 -12.61 -5.05 -7.84
N ILE A 175 -12.12 -4.66 -6.66
CA ILE A 175 -11.92 -3.25 -6.32
C ILE A 175 -10.69 -2.75 -7.07
N THR A 176 -10.87 -1.69 -7.85
CA THR A 176 -9.79 -0.98 -8.54
C THR A 176 -9.40 0.28 -7.75
N GLN A 177 -8.26 0.88 -8.10
CA GLN A 177 -7.87 2.16 -7.51
C GLN A 177 -8.89 3.27 -7.75
N GLU A 178 -9.56 3.27 -8.91
CA GLU A 178 -10.59 4.26 -9.22
C GLU A 178 -11.82 4.10 -8.32
N ASN A 179 -12.27 2.86 -8.08
CA ASN A 179 -13.39 2.58 -7.20
C ASN A 179 -13.13 3.10 -5.77
N VAL A 180 -11.92 2.88 -5.25
CA VAL A 180 -11.50 3.33 -3.90
C VAL A 180 -11.38 4.86 -3.83
N LEU A 181 -10.93 5.50 -4.90
CA LEU A 181 -10.84 6.96 -4.95
C LEU A 181 -12.22 7.63 -4.89
N VAL A 182 -13.21 7.03 -5.56
CA VAL A 182 -14.60 7.54 -5.58
C VAL A 182 -15.32 7.22 -4.27
N ASP A 183 -15.13 6.03 -3.71
CA ASP A 183 -15.75 5.58 -2.47
C ASP A 183 -14.71 4.92 -1.54
N PRO A 184 -13.99 5.72 -0.73
CA PRO A 184 -12.97 5.21 0.19
C PRO A 184 -13.49 4.22 1.23
N LEU A 185 -14.79 4.26 1.55
CA LEU A 185 -15.38 3.38 2.56
C LEU A 185 -15.46 1.92 2.09
N GLN A 186 -15.27 1.65 0.79
CA GLN A 186 -15.17 0.27 0.29
C GLN A 186 -14.02 -0.51 0.94
N VAL A 187 -12.98 0.18 1.42
CA VAL A 187 -11.86 -0.43 2.17
C VAL A 187 -12.35 -1.15 3.43
N LEU A 188 -13.48 -0.72 4.03
CA LEU A 188 -14.06 -1.34 5.22
C LEU A 188 -14.94 -2.55 4.91
N ARG A 189 -15.25 -2.84 3.63
CA ARG A 189 -16.03 -4.01 3.20
C ARG A 189 -15.15 -5.28 3.16
N CYS A 190 -14.49 -5.56 4.27
CA CYS A 190 -13.55 -6.67 4.44
C CYS A 190 -14.11 -7.75 5.38
N ASP A 191 -13.42 -8.88 5.46
CA ASP A 191 -13.68 -9.95 6.43
C ASP A 191 -13.84 -9.39 7.85
N ILE A 192 -14.97 -9.69 8.50
CA ILE A 192 -15.33 -9.13 9.81
C ILE A 192 -14.31 -9.44 10.92
N ARG A 193 -13.49 -10.49 10.76
CA ARG A 193 -12.44 -10.84 11.73
C ARG A 193 -11.34 -9.79 11.79
N VAL A 194 -11.18 -8.97 10.74
CA VAL A 194 -10.24 -7.83 10.72
C VAL A 194 -10.49 -6.91 11.90
N PHE A 195 -11.75 -6.61 12.23
CA PHE A 195 -12.11 -5.70 13.33
C PHE A 195 -11.73 -6.22 14.72
N ARG A 196 -11.42 -7.53 14.83
CA ARG A 196 -10.92 -8.16 16.06
C ARG A 196 -9.41 -8.37 16.03
N CYS A 197 -8.77 -8.26 14.86
CA CYS A 197 -7.35 -8.46 14.66
C CYS A 197 -6.60 -7.12 14.58
N GLY A 198 -6.13 -6.62 15.73
CA GLY A 198 -5.48 -5.30 15.83
C GLY A 198 -4.38 -4.99 14.79
N PRO A 199 -3.41 -5.88 14.48
CA PRO A 199 -2.34 -5.58 13.53
C PRO A 199 -2.87 -5.44 12.09
N ILE A 200 -3.86 -6.25 11.71
CA ILE A 200 -4.49 -6.18 10.39
C ILE A 200 -5.45 -4.99 10.30
N LEU A 201 -6.18 -4.67 11.37
CA LEU A 201 -7.00 -3.46 11.44
C LEU A 201 -6.15 -2.20 11.24
N LYS A 202 -4.95 -2.13 11.83
CA LYS A 202 -4.02 -1.01 11.60
C LYS A 202 -3.65 -0.86 10.12
N ILE A 203 -3.43 -1.96 9.40
CA ILE A 203 -3.19 -1.93 7.94
C ILE A 203 -4.40 -1.33 7.22
N ILE A 204 -5.60 -1.81 7.52
CA ILE A 204 -6.83 -1.34 6.87
C ILE A 204 -7.10 0.13 7.16
N LEU A 205 -6.92 0.59 8.40
CA LEU A 205 -7.09 2.00 8.76
C LEU A 205 -6.09 2.90 8.03
N ARG A 206 -4.84 2.44 7.85
CA ARG A 206 -3.84 3.16 7.07
C ARG A 206 -4.21 3.27 5.60
N ILE A 207 -4.68 2.17 4.99
CA ILE A 207 -5.19 2.20 3.62
C ILE A 207 -6.39 3.15 3.50
N LEU A 208 -7.30 3.13 4.47
CA LEU A 208 -8.47 4.01 4.51
C LEU A 208 -8.07 5.48 4.61
N GLU A 209 -7.12 5.82 5.49
CA GLU A 209 -6.62 7.18 5.64
C GLU A 209 -6.01 7.71 4.33
N ALA A 210 -5.16 6.90 3.70
CA ALA A 210 -4.58 7.24 2.40
C ALA A 210 -5.66 7.38 1.32
N SER A 211 -6.67 6.50 1.31
CA SER A 211 -7.78 6.54 0.36
C SER A 211 -8.63 7.81 0.54
N LEU A 212 -8.91 8.20 1.79
CA LEU A 212 -9.62 9.45 2.11
C LEU A 212 -8.81 10.68 1.68
N ALA A 213 -7.50 10.70 1.94
CA ALA A 213 -6.61 11.77 1.50
C ALA A 213 -6.60 11.91 -0.04
N ALA A 214 -6.54 10.77 -0.74
CA ALA A 214 -6.55 10.73 -2.20
C ALA A 214 -7.88 11.20 -2.78
N SER A 215 -9.00 10.74 -2.22
CA SER A 215 -10.36 11.15 -2.61
C SER A 215 -10.58 12.65 -2.44
N ARG A 216 -10.16 13.21 -1.29
CA ARG A 216 -10.19 14.67 -1.04
C ARG A 216 -9.38 15.45 -2.07
N CYS A 217 -8.18 14.98 -2.40
CA CYS A 217 -7.33 15.60 -3.41
C CYS A 217 -7.99 15.58 -4.79
N GLN A 218 -8.57 14.45 -5.19
CA GLN A 218 -9.29 14.32 -6.46
C GLN A 218 -10.49 15.25 -6.52
N LEU A 219 -11.31 15.30 -5.46
CA LEU A 219 -12.47 16.17 -5.39
C LEU A 219 -12.06 17.65 -5.49
N SER A 220 -11.02 18.06 -4.74
CA SER A 220 -10.50 19.42 -4.81
C SER A 220 -10.03 19.78 -6.22
N ARG A 221 -9.35 18.87 -6.92
CA ARG A 221 -8.92 19.07 -8.32
C ARG A 221 -10.12 19.16 -9.26
N HIS A 222 -11.10 18.28 -9.10
CA HIS A 222 -12.31 18.27 -9.92
C HIS A 222 -13.14 19.56 -9.76
N LEU A 223 -13.22 20.12 -8.54
CA LEU A 223 -13.89 21.40 -8.28
C LEU A 223 -13.16 22.59 -8.93
N LEU A 224 -11.82 22.57 -8.98
CA LEU A 224 -11.03 23.60 -9.67
C LEU A 224 -11.17 23.50 -11.19
N ASP A 225 -11.22 22.29 -11.74
CA ASP A 225 -11.34 22.06 -13.18
C ASP A 225 -12.77 22.30 -13.71
N LYS A 226 -13.78 22.15 -12.85
CA LYS A 226 -15.19 22.43 -13.14
C LYS A 226 -15.76 23.37 -12.07
N PRO A 227 -15.42 24.66 -12.09
CA PRO A 227 -16.04 25.62 -11.19
C PRO A 227 -17.55 25.55 -11.41
N LEU A 228 -18.30 25.43 -10.30
CA LEU A 228 -19.76 25.43 -10.33
C LEU A 228 -20.19 26.71 -11.04
N LEU A 229 -20.71 26.58 -12.27
CA LEU A 229 -21.45 27.64 -12.91
C LEU A 229 -22.67 27.87 -12.01
N GLU A 230 -22.61 28.89 -11.16
CA GLU A 230 -23.80 29.40 -10.50
C GLU A 230 -24.83 29.65 -11.60
N LYS A 231 -25.92 28.87 -11.57
CA LYS A 231 -27.10 29.19 -12.37
C LYS A 231 -27.58 30.55 -11.84
N SER A 232 -27.14 31.61 -12.49
CA SER A 232 -27.81 32.91 -12.39
C SER A 232 -29.27 32.67 -12.76
N GLY A 233 -30.16 33.01 -11.83
CA GLY A 233 -31.61 32.90 -12.00
C GLY A 233 -32.16 33.81 -13.08
#